data_AF-A0A2N2INA1-F1
#
_entry.id   AF-A0A2N2INA1-F1
#
_cell.length_a   1.000
_cell.length_b   1.000
_cell.length_c   1.000
_cell.angle_alpha   90.00
_cell.angle_beta   90.00
_cell.angle_gamma   90.00
#
_symmetry.space_group_name_H-M   'P 1'
#
loop_
_entity.id
_entity.type
_entity.pdbx_description
1 polymer ?
#
loop_
_entity_poly.entity_id
_entity_poly.type
_entity_poly.pdbx_seq_one_letter_code
_entity_poly.pdbx_strand_id
1 'polypeptide(L)' 'QQALFLANIPYPGSPLSDRITVSLGISTFSPQTDLHIDSGLFSADQALYQAKRNGRNCFFYKDHCLALTPVRQ' A
#
# COMPACT_ATOMS: atom_id res chain seq x y z
N GLN A 1 -2.21 7.25 -5.81
CA GLN A 1 -2.92 6.19 -6.58
C GLN A 1 -3.77 6.76 -7.70
N GLN A 2 -4.72 7.66 -7.40
CA GLN A 2 -5.72 8.15 -8.36
C GLN A 2 -5.15 8.83 -9.62
N ALA A 3 -4.14 9.70 -9.50
CA ALA A 3 -3.55 10.37 -10.66
C ALA A 3 -2.96 9.39 -11.69
N LEU A 4 -2.34 8.30 -11.23
CA LEU A 4 -1.74 7.30 -12.11
C LEU A 4 -2.80 6.43 -12.79
N PHE A 5 -3.88 6.13 -12.08
CA PHE A 5 -5.05 5.47 -12.66
C PHE A 5 -5.70 6.32 -13.76
N LEU A 6 -5.86 7.62 -13.51
CA LEU A 6 -6.44 8.57 -14.46
C LEU A 6 -5.53 8.86 -15.67
N ALA A 7 -4.21 8.77 -15.49
CA ALA A 7 -3.26 8.86 -16.59
C ALA A 7 -3.46 7.76 -17.64
N ASN A 8 -4.16 6.67 -17.29
CA ASN A 8 -4.57 5.59 -18.19
C ASN A 8 -3.42 5.08 -19.08
N ILE A 9 -2.26 4.87 -18.47
CA ILE A 9 -1.06 4.44 -19.20
C ILE A 9 -1.28 2.97 -19.62
N PRO A 10 -1.35 2.65 -20.92
CA PRO A 10 -1.59 1.29 -21.38
C PRO A 10 -0.45 0.36 -20.97
N TYR A 11 -0.78 -0.87 -20.60
CA TYR A 11 0.20 -1.91 -20.32
C TYR A 11 -0.11 -3.19 -21.12
N PRO A 12 0.00 -3.13 -22.47
CA PRO A 12 -0.28 -4.26 -23.35
C PRO A 12 0.73 -5.39 -23.09
N GLY A 13 0.25 -6.51 -22.56
CA GLY A 13 1.08 -7.67 -22.17
C GLY A 13 0.96 -8.03 -20.68
N SER A 14 0.29 -7.20 -19.89
CA SER A 14 -0.04 -7.54 -18.51
C SER A 14 -1.08 -8.66 -18.42
N PRO A 15 -0.85 -9.71 -17.60
CA PRO A 15 -1.89 -10.69 -17.31
C PRO A 15 -2.93 -10.20 -16.29
N LEU A 16 -2.76 -8.99 -15.73
CA LEU A 16 -3.54 -8.51 -14.57
C LEU A 16 -4.47 -7.33 -14.88
N SER A 17 -4.09 -6.44 -15.80
CA SER A 17 -4.86 -5.23 -16.12
C SER A 17 -4.37 -4.60 -17.42
N ASP A 18 -5.27 -3.95 -18.16
CA ASP A 18 -4.99 -3.21 -19.40
C ASP A 18 -4.11 -1.96 -19.20
N ARG A 19 -3.94 -1.52 -17.96
CA ARG A 19 -3.26 -0.28 -17.60
C ARG A 19 -2.32 -0.43 -16.41
N ILE A 20 -1.40 0.51 -16.29
CA ILE A 20 -0.53 0.62 -15.13
C ILE A 20 -1.34 1.12 -13.92
N THR A 21 -1.16 0.44 -12.80
CA THR A 21 -1.70 0.85 -11.49
C THR A 21 -0.62 0.72 -10.43
N VAL A 22 -0.87 1.26 -9.24
CA VAL A 22 0.04 1.15 -8.10
C VAL A 22 -0.69 0.57 -6.90
N SER A 23 -0.02 -0.30 -6.14
CA SER A 23 -0.48 -0.75 -4.82
C SER A 23 0.44 -0.13 -3.78
N LEU A 24 -0.11 0.26 -2.64
CA LEU A 24 0.63 1.02 -1.62
C LEU A 24 0.49 0.36 -0.25
N GLY A 25 1.57 0.38 0.52
CA GLY A 25 1.57 0.02 1.93
C GLY A 25 1.99 1.22 2.75
N ILE A 26 1.20 1.55 3.76
CA ILE A 26 1.39 2.75 4.58
C ILE A 26 1.63 2.31 6.04
N SER A 27 2.55 2.96 6.72
CA SER A 27 2.82 2.74 8.14
C SER A 27 2.89 4.08 8.85
N THR A 28 2.18 4.18 9.98
CA THR A 28 2.21 5.37 10.84
C THR A 28 2.74 4.97 12.21
N PHE A 29 3.71 5.72 12.70
CA PHE A 29 4.27 5.54 14.04
C PHE A 29 4.66 6.89 14.64
N SER A 30 4.62 6.97 15.97
CA SER A 30 5.12 8.15 16.67
C SER A 30 6.61 7.98 16.97
N PRO A 31 7.47 8.96 16.65
CA PRO A 31 8.89 8.90 16.97
C PRO A 31 9.16 8.93 18.49
N GLN A 32 8.13 9.19 19.32
CA GLN A 32 8.23 9.17 20.78
C GLN A 32 8.12 7.76 21.39
N THR A 33 7.65 6.78 20.62
CA THR A 33 7.75 5.37 21.01
C THR A 33 9.14 4.85 20.65
N ASP A 34 9.71 3.91 21.40
CA ASP A 34 10.97 3.19 21.11
C ASP A 34 10.95 2.38 19.79
N LEU A 35 10.07 2.74 18.87
CA LEU A 35 9.87 2.07 17.60
C LEU A 35 10.98 2.51 16.62
N HIS A 36 11.85 1.56 16.29
CA HIS A 36 12.89 1.76 15.28
C HIS A 36 12.26 1.99 13.90
N ILE A 37 12.88 2.83 13.08
CA ILE A 37 12.44 3.12 11.69
C ILE A 37 12.27 1.82 10.89
N ASP A 38 13.15 0.84 11.10
CA ASP A 38 13.07 -0.48 10.45
C ASP A 38 11.76 -1.22 10.74
N SER A 39 11.21 -1.07 11.96
CA SER A 39 9.90 -1.64 12.30
C SER A 39 8.77 -0.93 11.56
N GLY A 40 8.87 0.39 11.44
CA GLY A 40 7.95 1.20 10.63
C GLY A 40 7.98 0.78 9.16
N LEU A 41 9.17 0.61 8.58
CA LEU A 41 9.39 0.16 7.21
C LEU A 41 8.85 -1.25 6.98
N PHE A 42 9.17 -2.18 7.89
CA PHE A 42 8.67 -3.55 7.82
C PHE A 42 7.13 -3.60 7.87
N SER A 43 6.51 -2.76 8.69
CA SER A 43 5.05 -2.63 8.74
C SER A 43 4.45 -2.04 7.45
N ALA A 44 5.12 -1.07 6.82
CA ALA A 44 4.70 -0.54 5.52
C ALA A 44 4.79 -1.63 4.43
N ASP A 45 5.87 -2.42 4.43
CA ASP A 45 6.04 -3.54 3.52
C ASP A 45 4.97 -4.62 3.72
N GLN A 46 4.64 -4.94 4.97
CA GLN A 46 3.53 -5.87 5.26
C GLN A 46 2.21 -5.36 4.68
N ALA A 47 1.88 -4.08 4.87
CA ALA A 47 0.70 -3.48 4.29
C ALA A 47 0.73 -3.50 2.74
N LEU A 48 1.90 -3.26 2.14
CA LEU A 48 2.08 -3.33 0.69
C LEU A 48 1.85 -4.77 0.16
N TYR A 49 2.37 -5.76 0.88
CA TYR A 49 2.13 -7.16 0.54
C TYR A 49 0.66 -7.54 0.64
N GLN A 50 -0.06 -7.04 1.65
CA GLN A 50 -1.50 -7.24 1.74
C GLN A 50 -2.24 -6.61 0.56
N ALA A 51 -1.89 -5.38 0.18
CA ALA A 51 -2.47 -4.73 -1.01
C ALA A 51 -2.23 -5.56 -2.29
N LYS A 52 -1.01 -6.07 -2.48
CA LYS A 52 -0.67 -6.92 -3.62
C LYS A 52 -1.45 -8.23 -3.64
N ARG A 53 -1.70 -8.84 -2.47
CA ARG A 53 -2.48 -10.07 -2.33
C ARG A 53 -3.98 -9.85 -2.49
N ASN A 54 -4.49 -8.67 -2.13
CA ASN A 54 -5.91 -8.32 -2.19
C ASN A 54 -6.34 -7.79 -3.58
N GLY A 55 -5.69 -8.23 -4.66
CA GLY A 55 -6.06 -7.84 -6.02
C GLY A 55 -5.35 -6.62 -6.58
N ARG A 56 -4.38 -6.03 -5.85
CA ARG A 56 -3.60 -4.84 -6.28
C ARG A 56 -4.49 -3.60 -6.51
N ASN A 57 -3.88 -2.52 -7.00
CA ASN A 57 -4.53 -1.21 -7.21
C ASN A 57 -5.32 -0.71 -5.97
N CYS A 58 -4.79 -1.00 -4.79
CA CYS A 58 -5.38 -0.63 -3.52
C CYS A 58 -4.25 -0.29 -2.55
N PHE A 59 -4.64 0.22 -1.39
CA PHE A 59 -3.70 0.49 -0.32
C PHE A 59 -4.20 -0.12 0.98
N PHE A 60 -3.24 -0.54 1.79
CA PHE A 60 -3.45 -0.91 3.18
C PHE A 60 -2.56 -0.05 4.03
N TYR A 61 -2.96 0.15 5.27
CA TYR A 61 -2.13 0.81 6.25
C TYR A 61 -2.07 0.00 7.54
N LYS A 62 -0.98 0.20 8.27
CA LYS A 62 -0.78 -0.38 9.59
C LYS A 62 -0.37 0.74 10.53
N ASP A 63 -1.24 1.04 11.48
CA ASP A 63 -0.87 1.89 12.59
C ASP A 63 -0.20 1.03 13.65
N HIS A 64 0.95 1.50 14.15
CA HIS A 64 1.55 0.89 15.33
C HIS A 64 0.81 1.26 16.63
N CYS A 65 -0.14 2.19 16.56
CA CYS A 65 -0.95 2.65 17.70
C CYS A 65 -2.36 2.02 17.74
N LEU A 66 -2.90 1.54 16.61
CA LEU A 66 -4.24 0.95 16.48
C LEU A 66 -4.22 -0.16 15.42
N ALA A 67 -5.03 -1.21 15.63
CA ALA A 67 -5.03 -2.42 14.79
C ALA A 67 -5.24 -2.15 13.28
N LEU A 68 -4.76 -3.08 12.44
CA LEU A 68 -4.85 -3.05 10.96
C LEU A 68 -6.27 -2.70 10.47
N THR A 69 -6.40 -1.59 9.75
CA THR A 69 -7.68 -1.17 9.18
C THR A 69 -7.59 -1.14 7.65
N PRO A 70 -8.52 -1.78 6.93
CA PRO A 70 -8.61 -1.62 5.48
C PRO A 70 -9.23 -0.27 5.14
N VAL A 71 -8.62 0.49 4.23
CA VAL A 71 -9.30 1.63 3.58
C VAL A 71 -9.72 1.18 2.21
N ARG A 72 -11.03 1.17 1.96
CA ARG A 72 -11.57 1.06 0.60
C ARG A 72 -11.90 2.46 0.11
N GLN A 73 -11.37 2.81 -1.07
CA GLN A 73 -11.93 3.88 -1.90
C GLN A 73 -13.05 3.31 -2.74
#